data_AF-A0A9D7UHU8-F1
#
_entry.id   AF-A0A9D7UHU8-F1
#
_cell.length_a   1.000
_cell.length_b   1.000
_cell.length_c   1.000
_cell.angle_alpha   90.00
_cell.angle_beta   90.00
_cell.angle_gamma   90.00
#
_symmetry.space_group_name_H-M   'P 1'
#
loop_
_entity.id
_entity.type
_entity.pdbx_description
1 polymer ?
#
loop_
_entity_poly.entity_id
_entity_poly.type
_entity_poly.pdbx_seq_one_letter_code
_entity_poly.pdbx_strand_id
1 'polypeptide(L)'
;MLAALAASIFCIIVPNTQPTPWRDVVGKWAGASATAIAPNWAVTARHNSHDHVTFPFKFNGVHYDVVAVHPHPSADLMLLEINPATPLPMWACLGGPVPSGINNAFHVQTGGFGRQAGALINGQPGSGYCWGTKGKAWGENDVYRVGSFLTAVFDQVSPYPGECAAAEGDSGGPLLTLQQGRPVVVGMWVGATDSCAPCGPSNCPNGASWFGLHSYALALTEPQFKKWIMRLVQPGDANLDGRTDFADLVIVLDQWLRQGLTLEGDVNLDGVVDFADYNVILSHFNTSLNCAP
;
A
#
# COMPACT_ATOMS: atom_id res chain seq x y z
N MET A 1 -0.30 -2.49 24.16
CA MET A 1 0.85 -1.57 24.11
C MET A 1 1.96 -2.23 23.29
N LEU A 2 1.94 -2.08 21.96
CA LEU A 2 3.12 -2.31 21.13
C LEU A 2 3.85 -0.96 21.04
N ALA A 3 5.11 -0.91 21.46
CA ALA A 3 5.95 0.26 21.26
C ALA A 3 6.10 0.52 19.75
N ALA A 4 5.89 1.76 19.33
CA ALA A 4 6.20 2.21 17.98
C ALA A 4 7.71 2.05 17.76
N LEU A 5 8.10 0.97 17.09
CA LEU A 5 9.43 0.84 16.51
C LEU A 5 9.49 1.82 15.34
N ALA A 6 10.10 2.97 15.56
CA ALA A 6 10.50 3.86 14.48
C ALA A 6 11.62 3.17 13.69
N ALA A 7 11.25 2.47 12.62
CA ALA A 7 12.18 1.89 11.67
C ALA A 7 11.96 2.56 10.31
N SER A 8 12.92 3.37 9.89
CA SER A 8 12.97 4.01 8.57
C SER A 8 13.97 3.24 7.70
N ILE A 9 13.57 2.38 6.76
CA ILE A 9 14.47 1.50 5.97
C ILE A 9 13.74 0.87 4.72
N PHE A 10 14.39 0.37 3.63
CA PHE A 10 14.89 1.00 2.38
C PHE A 10 15.35 -0.05 1.21
N CYS A 11 15.20 0.18 -0.14
CA CYS A 11 15.04 -0.72 -1.41
C CYS A 11 16.12 -0.44 -2.40
N ILE A 12 16.38 -1.46 -3.21
CA ILE A 12 17.00 -1.28 -4.50
C ILE A 12 16.19 -1.98 -5.60
N ILE A 13 15.82 -1.21 -6.62
CA ILE A 13 15.18 -1.71 -7.81
C ILE A 13 16.21 -1.87 -8.91
N VAL A 14 16.36 -3.09 -9.43
CA VAL A 14 16.93 -3.31 -10.75
C VAL A 14 15.84 -2.96 -11.78
N PRO A 15 16.02 -1.95 -12.65
CA PRO A 15 14.93 -1.44 -13.48
C PRO A 15 14.36 -2.54 -14.39
N ASN A 16 13.13 -2.99 -14.12
CA ASN A 16 12.35 -3.63 -15.16
C ASN A 16 11.81 -2.51 -16.06
N THR A 17 12.28 -2.41 -17.30
CA THR A 17 11.93 -1.35 -18.25
C THR A 17 10.62 -1.59 -18.99
N GLN A 18 9.96 -2.74 -18.80
CA GLN A 18 8.69 -3.03 -19.48
C GLN A 18 7.60 -2.08 -18.97
N PRO A 19 7.07 -1.18 -19.82
CA PRO A 19 6.03 -0.26 -19.41
C PRO A 19 4.75 -1.04 -19.18
N THR A 20 4.22 -0.88 -17.99
CA THR A 20 2.96 -1.50 -17.60
C THR A 20 2.04 -0.39 -17.09
N PRO A 21 0.92 -0.07 -17.77
CA PRO A 21 0.02 1.04 -17.43
C PRO A 21 -0.28 1.24 -15.93
N TRP A 22 -0.38 0.17 -15.16
CA TRP A 22 -0.71 0.20 -13.73
C TRP A 22 0.46 0.66 -12.84
N ARG A 23 1.66 0.85 -13.39
CA ARG A 23 2.76 1.54 -12.68
C ARG A 23 2.49 3.01 -12.44
N ASP A 24 1.51 3.56 -13.16
CA ASP A 24 1.16 4.96 -13.03
C ASP A 24 0.16 5.24 -11.90
N VAL A 25 -0.22 4.21 -11.12
CA VAL A 25 -1.00 4.37 -9.88
C VAL A 25 -0.17 4.81 -8.68
N VAL A 26 1.14 4.99 -8.82
CA VAL A 26 2.03 5.43 -7.73
C VAL A 26 2.41 6.89 -7.93
N GLY A 27 2.17 7.70 -6.90
CA GLY A 27 2.62 9.07 -6.79
C GLY A 27 3.60 9.27 -5.63
N LYS A 28 4.02 10.52 -5.45
CA LYS A 28 4.96 10.95 -4.42
C LYS A 28 4.26 11.77 -3.35
N TRP A 29 4.46 11.42 -2.09
CA TRP A 29 3.93 12.10 -0.91
C TRP A 29 5.04 12.32 0.12
N ALA A 30 5.21 13.56 0.60
CA ALA A 30 6.18 13.91 1.64
C ALA A 30 7.63 13.36 1.40
N GLY A 31 8.04 13.22 0.14
CA GLY A 31 9.36 12.68 -0.21
C GLY A 31 9.43 11.16 -0.37
N ALA A 32 8.34 10.45 -0.09
CA ALA A 32 8.18 9.00 -0.22
C ALA A 32 7.03 8.65 -1.19
N SER A 33 6.54 7.42 -1.13
CA SER A 33 5.55 6.88 -2.07
C SER A 33 4.13 6.95 -1.50
N ALA A 34 3.15 7.07 -2.38
CA ALA A 34 1.75 6.83 -2.06
C ALA A 34 1.04 6.25 -3.29
N THR A 35 0.06 5.39 -3.06
CA THR A 35 -0.60 4.62 -4.12
C THR A 35 -2.06 5.06 -4.26
N ALA A 36 -2.45 5.48 -5.46
CA ALA A 36 -3.84 5.79 -5.78
C ALA A 36 -4.69 4.50 -5.73
N ILE A 37 -5.73 4.51 -4.90
CA ILE A 37 -6.64 3.36 -4.71
C ILE A 37 -8.10 3.64 -5.07
N ALA A 38 -8.46 4.92 -5.24
CA ALA A 38 -9.75 5.38 -5.75
C ALA A 38 -9.59 6.80 -6.36
N PRO A 39 -10.61 7.36 -7.04
CA PRO A 39 -10.51 8.69 -7.65
C PRO A 39 -10.06 9.79 -6.69
N ASN A 40 -10.44 9.69 -5.41
CA ASN A 40 -10.16 10.70 -4.40
C ASN A 40 -9.33 10.18 -3.24
N TRP A 41 -8.66 9.04 -3.41
CA TRP A 41 -7.96 8.38 -2.32
C TRP A 41 -6.64 7.79 -2.74
N ALA A 42 -5.62 8.06 -1.92
CA ALA A 42 -4.36 7.35 -1.98
C ALA A 42 -4.01 6.74 -0.62
N VAL A 43 -3.27 5.64 -0.62
CA VAL A 43 -2.76 4.98 0.58
C VAL A 43 -1.25 5.16 0.70
N THR A 44 -0.75 5.36 1.91
CA THR A 44 0.69 5.52 2.20
C THR A 44 1.02 5.02 3.60
N ALA A 45 2.32 4.90 3.91
CA ALA A 45 2.78 4.60 5.25
C ALA A 45 2.58 5.83 6.17
N ARG A 46 2.14 5.61 7.41
CA ARG A 46 1.86 6.69 8.35
C ARG A 46 3.13 7.46 8.73
N HIS A 47 4.27 6.76 8.84
CA HIS A 47 5.54 7.39 9.20
C HIS A 47 6.07 8.40 8.16
N ASN A 48 5.46 8.49 6.97
CA ASN A 48 5.92 9.41 5.92
C ASN A 48 5.70 10.89 6.26
N SER A 49 4.70 11.28 7.08
CA SER A 49 4.40 12.70 7.28
C SER A 49 3.70 13.11 8.57
N HIS A 50 3.65 12.26 9.61
CA HIS A 50 3.11 12.59 10.95
C HIS A 50 1.82 13.45 10.91
N ASP A 51 0.83 13.02 10.12
CA ASP A 51 -0.54 13.57 10.10
C ASP A 51 -0.70 14.99 9.50
N HIS A 52 0.23 15.48 8.67
CA HIS A 52 0.14 16.82 8.04
C HIS A 52 -0.42 16.82 6.60
N VAL A 53 -1.44 17.64 6.33
CA VAL A 53 -2.00 17.91 4.98
C VAL A 53 -1.17 18.90 4.13
N THR A 54 -0.04 19.40 4.64
CA THR A 54 0.69 20.52 4.04
C THR A 54 1.50 20.16 2.80
N PHE A 55 1.70 18.88 2.53
CA PHE A 55 2.40 18.44 1.33
C PHE A 55 1.38 18.26 0.20
N PRO A 56 1.71 18.58 -1.06
CA PRO A 56 0.89 18.15 -2.17
C PRO A 56 1.19 16.69 -2.52
N PHE A 57 0.17 15.93 -2.92
CA PHE A 57 0.37 14.62 -3.54
C PHE A 57 0.75 14.83 -5.01
N LYS A 58 1.96 14.42 -5.42
CA LYS A 58 2.42 14.55 -6.80
C LYS A 58 2.21 13.24 -7.56
N PHE A 59 1.31 13.25 -8.52
CA PHE A 59 0.91 12.07 -9.29
C PHE A 59 1.09 12.33 -10.78
N ASN A 60 1.91 11.51 -11.45
CA ASN A 60 2.27 11.68 -12.87
C ASN A 60 2.72 13.11 -13.24
N GLY A 61 3.46 13.76 -12.33
CA GLY A 61 3.96 15.12 -12.53
C GLY A 61 2.99 16.23 -12.12
N VAL A 62 1.71 15.93 -11.92
CA VAL A 62 0.65 16.87 -11.51
C VAL A 62 0.55 16.91 -9.99
N HIS A 63 0.25 18.09 -9.45
CA HIS A 63 0.01 18.29 -8.01
C HIS A 63 -1.49 18.16 -7.71
N TYR A 64 -1.80 17.36 -6.70
CA TYR A 64 -3.14 17.15 -6.18
C TYR A 64 -3.18 17.61 -4.72
N ASP A 65 -4.21 18.38 -4.39
CA ASP A 65 -4.45 18.87 -3.04
C ASP A 65 -4.97 17.72 -2.17
N VAL A 66 -4.31 17.52 -1.03
CA VAL A 66 -4.77 16.60 0.02
C VAL A 66 -5.60 17.42 1.00
N VAL A 67 -6.90 17.13 1.07
CA VAL A 67 -7.86 17.87 1.91
C VAL A 67 -7.94 17.31 3.32
N ALA A 68 -7.63 16.03 3.49
CA ALA A 68 -7.54 15.37 4.79
C ALA A 68 -6.54 14.21 4.74
N VAL A 69 -6.01 13.85 5.91
CA VAL A 69 -5.26 12.62 6.12
C VAL A 69 -5.91 11.82 7.23
N HIS A 70 -5.97 10.51 7.04
CA HIS A 70 -6.65 9.59 7.95
C HIS A 70 -5.65 8.54 8.40
N PRO A 71 -4.93 8.72 9.52
CA PRO A 71 -4.02 7.71 10.04
C PRO A 71 -4.81 6.53 10.63
N HIS A 72 -4.38 5.31 10.33
CA HIS A 72 -4.91 4.12 11.00
C HIS A 72 -4.57 4.18 12.49
N PRO A 73 -5.50 3.82 13.41
CA PRO A 73 -5.32 4.01 14.84
C PRO A 73 -4.15 3.21 15.45
N SER A 74 -3.81 2.06 14.85
CA SER A 74 -2.83 1.12 15.42
C SER A 74 -1.80 0.57 14.45
N ALA A 75 -1.81 1.01 13.18
CA ALA A 75 -0.92 0.47 12.14
C ALA A 75 -0.19 1.60 11.43
N ASP A 76 0.93 1.27 10.79
CA ASP A 76 1.70 2.18 9.96
C ASP A 76 1.04 2.37 8.57
N LEU A 77 -0.21 2.81 8.60
CA LEU A 77 -1.09 2.95 7.45
C LEU A 77 -1.79 4.30 7.55
N MET A 78 -1.89 5.00 6.43
CA MET A 78 -2.57 6.29 6.33
C MET A 78 -3.26 6.42 4.98
N LEU A 79 -4.45 7.00 4.96
CA LEU A 79 -5.11 7.43 3.73
C LEU A 79 -4.95 8.93 3.53
N LEU A 80 -4.77 9.31 2.27
CA LEU A 80 -4.79 10.68 1.80
C LEU A 80 -6.12 10.90 1.07
N GLU A 81 -6.92 11.83 1.56
CA GLU A 81 -8.14 12.25 0.88
C GLU A 81 -7.79 13.39 -0.09
N ILE A 82 -7.99 13.14 -1.37
CA ILE A 82 -7.69 14.05 -2.47
C ILE A 82 -8.92 14.90 -2.77
N ASN A 83 -8.71 16.19 -3.04
CA ASN A 83 -9.77 17.13 -3.37
C ASN A 83 -10.74 16.56 -4.45
N PRO A 84 -12.05 16.46 -4.16
CA PRO A 84 -13.06 15.95 -5.11
C PRO A 84 -13.16 16.74 -6.41
N ALA A 85 -12.73 18.00 -6.42
CA ALA A 85 -12.71 18.82 -7.64
C ALA A 85 -11.62 18.40 -8.64
N THR A 86 -10.61 17.64 -8.22
CA THR A 86 -9.47 17.20 -9.04
C THR A 86 -9.20 15.71 -8.82
N PRO A 87 -10.09 14.81 -9.27
CA PRO A 87 -9.90 13.37 -9.08
C PRO A 87 -8.65 12.85 -9.80
N LEU A 88 -8.06 11.81 -9.23
CA LEU A 88 -6.96 11.06 -9.82
C LEU A 88 -7.44 10.37 -11.10
N PRO A 89 -6.67 10.42 -12.20
CA PRO A 89 -7.10 9.89 -13.49
C PRO A 89 -7.03 8.36 -13.56
N MET A 90 -6.37 7.72 -12.59
CA MET A 90 -6.23 6.27 -12.50
C MET A 90 -5.87 5.82 -11.08
N TRP A 91 -6.22 4.58 -10.75
CA TRP A 91 -5.98 3.96 -9.45
C TRP A 91 -6.02 2.43 -9.59
N ALA A 92 -5.46 1.72 -8.61
CA ALA A 92 -5.59 0.27 -8.49
C ALA A 92 -6.45 -0.07 -7.26
N CYS A 93 -7.47 -0.90 -7.44
CA CYS A 93 -8.32 -1.32 -6.34
C CYS A 93 -7.56 -2.18 -5.31
N LEU A 94 -8.10 -2.26 -4.10
CA LEU A 94 -7.67 -3.27 -3.14
C LEU A 94 -8.02 -4.67 -3.64
N GLY A 95 -7.09 -5.60 -3.48
CA GLY A 95 -7.31 -7.00 -3.85
C GLY A 95 -8.22 -7.76 -2.88
N GLY A 96 -8.53 -8.99 -3.26
CA GLY A 96 -9.00 -10.03 -2.36
C GLY A 96 -7.85 -10.66 -1.54
N PRO A 97 -8.17 -11.55 -0.59
CA PRO A 97 -7.19 -12.22 0.26
C PRO A 97 -6.07 -12.88 -0.55
N VAL A 98 -4.84 -12.77 -0.05
CA VAL A 98 -3.67 -13.45 -0.62
C VAL A 98 -3.34 -14.74 0.13
N PRO A 99 -2.67 -15.72 -0.53
CA PRO A 99 -2.26 -16.96 0.11
C PRO A 99 -1.49 -16.72 1.42
N SER A 100 -1.82 -17.47 2.46
CA SER A 100 -1.18 -17.39 3.77
C SER A 100 -0.11 -18.46 3.96
N GLY A 101 0.97 -18.13 4.67
CA GLY A 101 2.01 -19.09 5.07
C GLY A 101 3.30 -18.93 4.27
N ILE A 102 4.42 -19.28 4.92
CA ILE A 102 5.79 -19.09 4.39
C ILE A 102 6.09 -19.91 3.12
N ASN A 103 5.32 -20.98 2.88
CA ASN A 103 5.51 -21.86 1.72
C ASN A 103 4.59 -21.49 0.53
N ASN A 104 3.78 -20.44 0.67
CA ASN A 104 2.79 -20.04 -0.32
C ASN A 104 3.17 -18.67 -0.90
N ALA A 105 4.34 -18.63 -1.54
CA ALA A 105 4.80 -17.44 -2.24
C ALA A 105 3.85 -17.09 -3.41
N PHE A 106 3.70 -15.81 -3.67
CA PHE A 106 2.98 -15.31 -4.84
C PHE A 106 3.68 -14.12 -5.45
N HIS A 107 3.54 -14.00 -6.77
CA HIS A 107 4.15 -12.94 -7.56
C HIS A 107 3.51 -11.57 -7.29
N VAL A 108 4.36 -10.58 -7.08
CA VAL A 108 3.98 -9.17 -7.07
C VAL A 108 4.91 -8.32 -7.94
N GLN A 109 4.33 -7.32 -8.56
CA GLN A 109 5.05 -6.16 -9.08
C GLN A 109 5.03 -5.06 -8.02
N THR A 110 6.14 -4.37 -7.85
CA THR A 110 6.26 -3.37 -6.81
C THR A 110 7.13 -2.20 -7.24
N GLY A 111 6.87 -1.03 -6.67
CA GLY A 111 7.58 0.18 -7.03
C GLY A 111 7.36 1.31 -6.04
N GLY A 112 8.04 2.41 -6.29
CA GLY A 112 8.02 3.57 -5.41
C GLY A 112 8.89 4.70 -5.94
N PHE A 113 8.97 5.77 -5.15
CA PHE A 113 9.78 6.98 -5.37
C PHE A 113 11.05 7.02 -4.52
N GLY A 114 11.48 5.86 -4.03
CA GLY A 114 12.66 5.73 -3.20
C GLY A 114 13.97 5.79 -3.97
N ARG A 115 15.05 5.47 -3.27
CA ARG A 115 16.38 5.32 -3.86
C ARG A 115 16.45 4.12 -4.79
N GLN A 116 17.16 4.30 -5.89
CA GLN A 116 17.37 3.28 -6.92
C GLN A 116 18.67 2.50 -6.69
N ALA A 117 18.88 1.45 -7.48
CA ALA A 117 20.16 0.74 -7.51
C ALA A 117 21.32 1.69 -7.85
N GLY A 118 22.33 1.73 -6.99
CA GLY A 118 23.61 2.37 -7.24
C GLY A 118 24.68 1.35 -7.64
N ALA A 119 25.92 1.58 -7.21
CA ALA A 119 27.03 0.66 -7.45
C ALA A 119 26.85 -0.68 -6.72
N LEU A 120 27.46 -1.75 -7.23
CA LEU A 120 27.56 -3.02 -6.51
C LEU A 120 28.30 -2.81 -5.18
N ILE A 121 27.82 -3.46 -4.12
CA ILE A 121 28.53 -3.45 -2.83
C ILE A 121 29.90 -4.11 -3.03
N ASN A 122 30.95 -3.39 -2.66
CA ASN A 122 32.36 -3.81 -2.84
C ASN A 122 32.75 -4.13 -4.30
N GLY A 123 31.96 -3.69 -5.28
CA GLY A 123 32.20 -4.03 -6.70
C GLY A 123 32.00 -5.52 -7.03
N GLN A 124 31.42 -6.31 -6.13
CA GLN A 124 31.28 -7.76 -6.27
C GLN A 124 29.84 -8.12 -6.65
N PRO A 125 29.62 -8.87 -7.74
CA PRO A 125 28.34 -9.52 -7.99
C PRO A 125 27.94 -10.40 -6.80
N GLY A 126 26.64 -10.51 -6.52
CA GLY A 126 26.17 -11.36 -5.42
C GLY A 126 26.39 -10.78 -4.01
N SER A 127 26.78 -9.50 -3.87
CA SER A 127 26.84 -8.82 -2.55
C SER A 127 25.64 -7.91 -2.26
N GLY A 128 24.94 -7.45 -3.29
CA GLY A 128 23.86 -6.47 -3.22
C GLY A 128 24.27 -5.15 -3.87
N TYR A 129 23.57 -4.07 -3.56
CA TYR A 129 23.80 -2.76 -4.17
C TYR A 129 23.85 -1.65 -3.10
N CYS A 130 24.67 -0.62 -3.35
CA CYS A 130 24.55 0.65 -2.64
C CYS A 130 23.33 1.42 -3.15
N TRP A 131 22.77 2.31 -2.35
CA TRP A 131 21.68 3.17 -2.81
C TRP A 131 22.16 4.36 -3.63
N GLY A 132 21.51 4.52 -4.78
CA GLY A 132 21.68 5.63 -5.69
C GLY A 132 20.79 6.83 -5.36
N THR A 133 20.35 7.51 -6.42
CA THR A 133 19.48 8.67 -6.37
C THR A 133 18.02 8.26 -6.16
N LYS A 134 17.21 9.17 -5.60
CA LYS A 134 15.76 8.97 -5.49
C LYS A 134 15.09 9.13 -6.85
N GLY A 135 14.14 8.26 -7.17
CA GLY A 135 13.37 8.32 -8.40
C GLY A 135 12.30 7.25 -8.46
N LYS A 136 11.36 7.37 -9.41
CA LYS A 136 10.36 6.32 -9.65
C LYS A 136 11.06 5.08 -10.18
N ALA A 137 10.86 3.92 -9.57
CA ALA A 137 11.40 2.65 -10.06
C ALA A 137 10.44 1.48 -9.78
N TRP A 138 10.62 0.39 -10.52
CA TRP A 138 9.79 -0.83 -10.46
C TRP A 138 10.59 -2.13 -10.54
N GLY A 139 10.24 -3.09 -9.69
CA GLY A 139 10.77 -4.44 -9.66
C GLY A 139 9.68 -5.48 -9.40
N GLU A 140 10.07 -6.74 -9.29
CA GLU A 140 9.17 -7.88 -9.14
C GLU A 140 9.72 -8.87 -8.13
N ASN A 141 8.89 -9.33 -7.21
CA ASN A 141 9.30 -10.27 -6.16
C ASN A 141 8.24 -11.37 -6.00
N ASP A 142 8.70 -12.53 -5.54
CA ASP A 142 7.82 -13.42 -4.79
C ASP A 142 7.71 -12.91 -3.36
N VAL A 143 6.48 -12.85 -2.85
CA VAL A 143 6.18 -12.48 -1.46
C VAL A 143 5.41 -13.57 -0.76
N TYR A 144 5.64 -13.69 0.55
CA TYR A 144 4.91 -14.60 1.41
C TYR A 144 4.28 -13.83 2.57
N ARG A 145 3.15 -14.36 3.06
CA ARG A 145 2.37 -13.73 4.12
C ARG A 145 2.65 -14.38 5.47
N VAL A 146 2.97 -13.53 6.46
CA VAL A 146 3.19 -13.90 7.86
C VAL A 146 2.35 -12.99 8.75
N GLY A 147 1.20 -13.50 9.20
CA GLY A 147 0.22 -12.67 9.92
C GLY A 147 -0.27 -11.52 9.03
N SER A 148 -0.24 -10.30 9.57
CA SER A 148 -0.67 -9.07 8.88
C SER A 148 0.40 -8.43 8.00
N PHE A 149 1.53 -9.11 7.79
CA PHE A 149 2.65 -8.63 6.99
C PHE A 149 2.87 -9.52 5.77
N LEU A 150 3.31 -8.89 4.69
CA LEU A 150 3.94 -9.54 3.55
C LEU A 150 5.44 -9.30 3.62
N THR A 151 6.21 -10.26 3.16
CA THR A 151 7.66 -10.13 3.10
C THR A 151 8.20 -10.63 1.78
N ALA A 152 9.12 -9.86 1.21
CA ALA A 152 9.94 -10.23 0.08
C ALA A 152 11.36 -10.53 0.58
N VAL A 153 12.01 -11.52 -0.02
CA VAL A 153 13.45 -11.75 0.15
C VAL A 153 14.13 -11.23 -1.11
N PHE A 154 15.26 -10.54 -0.93
CA PHE A 154 16.11 -10.09 -2.02
C PHE A 154 17.35 -10.99 -2.04
N ASP A 155 17.39 -12.05 -2.84
CA ASP A 155 18.44 -13.08 -2.79
C ASP A 155 18.97 -13.58 -4.14
N GLN A 156 18.53 -12.97 -5.25
CA GLN A 156 18.83 -13.35 -6.64
C GLN A 156 18.28 -14.71 -7.06
N VAL A 157 17.43 -15.35 -6.25
CA VAL A 157 16.82 -16.64 -6.59
C VAL A 157 15.47 -16.45 -7.29
N SER A 158 14.85 -15.27 -7.12
CA SER A 158 13.61 -14.91 -7.80
C SER A 158 13.71 -15.11 -9.33
N PRO A 159 12.73 -15.80 -9.95
CA PRO A 159 12.74 -16.02 -11.40
C PRO A 159 12.35 -14.78 -12.20
N TYR A 160 11.93 -13.69 -11.55
CA TYR A 160 11.43 -12.51 -12.22
C TYR A 160 12.54 -11.52 -12.59
N PRO A 161 12.46 -10.88 -13.76
CA PRO A 161 13.38 -9.83 -14.12
C PRO A 161 13.18 -8.63 -13.17
N GLY A 162 14.25 -8.24 -12.48
CA GLY A 162 14.23 -7.05 -11.63
C GLY A 162 13.76 -7.30 -10.21
N GLU A 163 14.18 -8.42 -9.60
CA GLU A 163 14.10 -8.62 -8.15
C GLU A 163 14.58 -7.37 -7.39
N CYS A 164 13.90 -7.02 -6.30
CA CYS A 164 14.12 -5.77 -5.58
C CYS A 164 13.91 -5.86 -4.06
N ALA A 165 14.41 -4.85 -3.32
CA ALA A 165 14.14 -4.66 -1.87
C ALA A 165 13.08 -3.53 -1.64
N ALA A 166 12.96 -2.81 -0.50
CA ALA A 166 11.95 -1.72 -0.27
C ALA A 166 12.49 -0.35 0.31
N ALA A 167 12.57 0.81 -0.43
CA ALA A 167 13.26 2.18 -0.50
C ALA A 167 13.38 3.15 0.66
N GLU A 168 14.52 3.86 0.79
CA GLU A 168 14.45 5.24 1.24
C GLU A 168 13.59 6.03 0.29
N GLY A 169 12.33 6.16 0.69
CA GLY A 169 11.25 6.78 -0.07
C GLY A 169 10.29 5.78 -0.74
N ASP A 170 10.44 4.46 -0.60
CA ASP A 170 9.41 3.52 -1.09
C ASP A 170 8.33 3.21 -0.07
N SER A 171 8.48 3.62 1.20
CA SER A 171 7.38 3.55 2.16
C SER A 171 6.10 4.13 1.58
N GLY A 172 5.02 3.36 1.60
CA GLY A 172 3.76 3.70 0.92
C GLY A 172 3.63 3.21 -0.53
N GLY A 173 4.68 2.60 -1.10
CA GLY A 173 4.71 2.00 -2.43
C GLY A 173 3.96 0.67 -2.45
N PRO A 174 3.29 0.31 -3.55
CA PRO A 174 2.37 -0.82 -3.55
C PRO A 174 3.08 -2.14 -3.82
N LEU A 175 2.46 -3.21 -3.36
CA LEU A 175 2.61 -4.56 -3.89
C LEU A 175 1.38 -4.82 -4.74
N LEU A 176 1.57 -4.94 -6.06
CA LEU A 176 0.53 -5.16 -7.06
C LEU A 176 0.58 -6.61 -7.53
N THR A 177 -0.57 -7.25 -7.67
CA THR A 177 -0.68 -8.55 -8.35
C THR A 177 -1.87 -8.53 -9.30
N LEU A 178 -1.98 -9.54 -10.16
CA LEU A 178 -3.13 -9.70 -11.04
C LEU A 178 -4.17 -10.61 -10.39
N GLN A 179 -5.38 -10.08 -10.17
CA GLN A 179 -6.55 -10.86 -9.81
C GLN A 179 -7.60 -10.70 -10.89
N GLN A 180 -8.08 -11.82 -11.45
CA GLN A 180 -9.04 -11.82 -12.56
C GLN A 180 -8.58 -10.96 -13.77
N GLY A 181 -7.27 -10.95 -14.04
CA GLY A 181 -6.68 -10.16 -15.12
C GLY A 181 -6.53 -8.66 -14.83
N ARG A 182 -6.85 -8.20 -13.61
CA ARG A 182 -6.76 -6.78 -13.22
C ARG A 182 -5.68 -6.56 -12.17
N PRO A 183 -4.94 -5.45 -12.25
CA PRO A 183 -3.97 -5.07 -11.22
C PRO A 183 -4.68 -4.63 -9.95
N VAL A 184 -4.33 -5.25 -8.83
CA VAL A 184 -4.87 -4.91 -7.52
C VAL A 184 -3.74 -4.71 -6.50
N VAL A 185 -3.95 -3.77 -5.58
CA VAL A 185 -3.05 -3.52 -4.45
C VAL A 185 -3.35 -4.56 -3.38
N VAL A 186 -2.35 -5.39 -3.07
CA VAL A 186 -2.47 -6.40 -2.00
C VAL A 186 -1.66 -6.08 -0.76
N GLY A 187 -0.69 -5.19 -0.90
CA GLY A 187 0.12 -4.71 0.21
C GLY A 187 0.79 -3.38 -0.09
N MET A 188 1.50 -2.88 0.91
CA MET A 188 2.20 -1.60 0.84
C MET A 188 3.47 -1.64 1.68
N TRP A 189 4.60 -1.20 1.13
CA TRP A 189 5.88 -1.15 1.85
C TRP A 189 5.80 -0.28 3.09
N VAL A 190 6.29 -0.82 4.21
CA VAL A 190 6.41 -0.11 5.48
C VAL A 190 7.82 -0.21 6.07
N GLY A 191 8.64 -1.16 5.62
CA GLY A 191 10.04 -1.25 6.05
C GLY A 191 10.83 -2.36 5.37
N ALA A 192 12.05 -2.58 5.83
CA ALA A 192 12.92 -3.71 5.50
C ALA A 192 13.87 -4.02 6.68
N THR A 193 14.54 -5.16 6.68
CA THR A 193 15.62 -5.49 7.64
C THR A 193 16.93 -4.83 7.22
N ASP A 194 17.69 -4.35 8.21
CA ASP A 194 19.14 -4.08 8.14
C ASP A 194 19.62 -3.40 6.85
N SER A 195 19.13 -2.19 6.64
CA SER A 195 19.78 -1.27 5.75
C SER A 195 20.48 -0.15 6.51
N CYS A 196 21.80 -0.18 6.44
CA CYS A 196 22.69 0.68 7.20
C CYS A 196 22.72 2.09 6.60
N ALA A 197 21.75 2.95 6.93
CA ALA A 197 21.87 4.39 6.66
C ALA A 197 22.39 5.11 7.92
N PRO A 198 23.58 5.76 7.92
CA PRO A 198 24.59 5.89 6.87
C PRO A 198 25.80 4.93 7.05
N CYS A 199 25.68 3.86 7.84
CA CYS A 199 26.79 2.98 8.22
C CYS A 199 27.08 1.82 7.24
N GLY A 200 26.72 1.95 5.96
CA GLY A 200 27.19 1.00 4.95
C GLY A 200 28.73 0.94 4.88
N PRO A 201 29.33 -0.03 4.17
CA PRO A 201 30.76 0.01 3.88
C PRO A 201 31.13 1.39 3.32
N SER A 202 32.39 1.82 3.47
CA SER A 202 32.84 3.20 3.19
C SER A 202 32.50 3.73 1.78
N ASN A 203 32.01 2.88 0.88
CA ASN A 203 31.55 3.17 -0.48
C ASN A 203 30.02 3.31 -0.65
N CYS A 204 29.18 3.12 0.38
CA CYS A 204 27.72 3.25 0.30
C CYS A 204 27.20 4.41 1.19
N PRO A 205 27.48 5.68 0.85
CA PRO A 205 27.20 6.84 1.72
C PRO A 205 25.71 7.08 1.99
N ASN A 206 24.84 6.51 1.16
CA ASN A 206 23.40 6.65 1.29
C ASN A 206 22.73 5.46 1.98
N GLY A 207 23.45 4.36 2.22
CA GLY A 207 22.90 3.06 2.61
C GLY A 207 23.01 1.99 1.53
N ALA A 208 22.60 0.77 1.84
CA ALA A 208 22.77 -0.40 0.99
C ALA A 208 21.68 -1.45 1.24
N SER A 209 21.39 -2.27 0.23
CA SER A 209 20.58 -3.48 0.34
C SER A 209 21.42 -4.68 -0.07
N TRP A 210 21.71 -5.54 0.90
CA TRP A 210 22.46 -6.78 0.74
C TRP A 210 21.54 -7.90 0.25
N PHE A 211 22.09 -8.88 -0.45
CA PHE A 211 21.32 -10.10 -0.72
C PHE A 211 21.10 -10.90 0.59
N GLY A 212 19.97 -11.59 0.67
CA GLY A 212 19.44 -12.24 1.87
C GLY A 212 18.62 -11.32 2.77
N LEU A 213 18.46 -10.03 2.44
CA LEU A 213 17.63 -9.13 3.23
C LEU A 213 16.14 -9.32 2.96
N HIS A 214 15.34 -9.01 3.97
CA HIS A 214 13.90 -9.02 3.91
C HIS A 214 13.35 -7.61 3.78
N SER A 215 12.35 -7.45 2.93
CA SER A 215 11.48 -6.25 2.91
C SER A 215 10.12 -6.61 3.50
N TYR A 216 9.46 -5.65 4.16
CA TYR A 216 8.19 -5.82 4.86
C TYR A 216 7.14 -4.85 4.36
N ALA A 217 5.98 -5.40 4.04
CA ALA A 217 4.80 -4.66 3.65
C ALA A 217 3.63 -4.99 4.58
N LEU A 218 2.73 -4.04 4.80
CA LEU A 218 1.42 -4.34 5.38
C LEU A 218 0.57 -5.07 4.34
N ALA A 219 -0.06 -6.16 4.74
CA ALA A 219 -1.00 -6.90 3.90
C ALA A 219 -2.36 -6.16 3.89
N LEU A 220 -2.58 -5.25 2.95
CA LEU A 220 -3.80 -4.42 2.90
C LEU A 220 -5.10 -5.24 2.71
N THR A 221 -4.97 -6.51 2.31
CA THR A 221 -6.07 -7.46 2.12
C THR A 221 -6.52 -8.13 3.43
N GLU A 222 -5.81 -7.89 4.54
CA GLU A 222 -6.26 -8.34 5.86
C GLU A 222 -7.61 -7.71 6.22
N PRO A 223 -8.54 -8.47 6.83
CA PRO A 223 -9.87 -7.98 7.15
C PRO A 223 -9.86 -6.65 7.91
N GLN A 224 -9.00 -6.50 8.93
CA GLN A 224 -8.95 -5.27 9.73
C GLN A 224 -8.51 -4.03 8.93
N PHE A 225 -7.57 -4.19 8.00
CA PHE A 225 -7.07 -3.06 7.20
C PHE A 225 -8.00 -2.78 6.03
N LYS A 226 -8.43 -3.82 5.30
CA LYS A 226 -9.38 -3.68 4.20
C LYS A 226 -10.67 -3.02 4.68
N LYS A 227 -11.25 -3.50 5.78
CA LYS A 227 -12.47 -2.95 6.37
C LYS A 227 -12.30 -1.48 6.78
N TRP A 228 -11.18 -1.10 7.38
CA TRP A 228 -10.91 0.31 7.69
C TRP A 228 -10.75 1.18 6.44
N ILE A 229 -10.03 0.70 5.41
CA ILE A 229 -9.86 1.45 4.16
C ILE A 229 -11.19 1.65 3.45
N MET A 230 -11.94 0.57 3.24
CA MET A 230 -13.16 0.59 2.44
C MET A 230 -14.25 1.45 3.07
N ARG A 231 -14.36 1.51 4.39
CA ARG A 231 -15.33 2.38 5.07
C ARG A 231 -15.10 3.88 4.83
N LEU A 232 -13.86 4.27 4.60
CA LEU A 232 -13.53 5.66 4.24
C LEU A 232 -13.65 5.89 2.73
N VAL A 233 -13.18 4.93 1.93
CA VAL A 233 -13.07 5.08 0.47
C VAL A 233 -14.40 4.86 -0.26
N GLN A 234 -15.24 3.95 0.23
CA GLN A 234 -16.51 3.54 -0.34
C GLN A 234 -17.55 3.34 0.79
N PRO A 235 -18.06 4.43 1.38
CA PRO A 235 -18.98 4.32 2.50
C PRO A 235 -20.23 3.51 2.15
N GLY A 236 -20.67 2.68 3.10
CA GLY A 236 -21.82 1.80 2.93
C GLY A 236 -21.55 0.46 2.22
N ASP A 237 -20.33 0.20 1.75
CA ASP A 237 -19.93 -1.14 1.28
C ASP A 237 -19.70 -2.05 2.50
N ALA A 238 -20.76 -2.72 2.95
CA ALA A 238 -20.77 -3.57 4.13
C ALA A 238 -20.09 -4.92 3.86
N ASN A 239 -20.19 -5.42 2.62
CA ASN A 239 -19.61 -6.70 2.22
C ASN A 239 -18.16 -6.60 1.70
N LEU A 240 -17.62 -5.37 1.54
CA LEU A 240 -16.28 -5.03 1.09
C LEU A 240 -15.95 -5.48 -0.35
N ASP A 241 -16.97 -5.50 -1.23
CA ASP A 241 -16.86 -5.89 -2.64
C ASP A 241 -16.54 -4.72 -3.59
N GLY A 242 -16.47 -3.50 -3.06
CA GLY A 242 -16.20 -2.27 -3.80
C GLY A 242 -17.44 -1.59 -4.34
N ARG A 243 -18.64 -2.00 -3.92
CA ARG A 243 -19.92 -1.40 -4.31
C ARG A 243 -20.77 -1.16 -3.08
N THR A 244 -21.65 -0.17 -3.17
CA THR A 244 -22.70 0.03 -2.17
C THR A 244 -24.04 -0.25 -2.84
N ASP A 245 -24.60 -1.43 -2.62
CA ASP A 245 -25.83 -1.90 -3.28
C ASP A 245 -26.80 -2.65 -2.35
N PHE A 246 -27.71 -3.44 -2.91
CA PHE A 246 -28.72 -4.15 -2.13
C PHE A 246 -28.12 -5.26 -1.25
N ALA A 247 -26.99 -5.85 -1.63
CA ALA A 247 -26.30 -6.84 -0.81
C ALA A 247 -25.86 -6.24 0.52
N ASP A 248 -25.38 -5.00 0.52
CA ASP A 248 -24.98 -4.29 1.72
C ASP A 248 -26.17 -3.96 2.62
N LEU A 249 -27.28 -3.51 2.01
CA LEU A 249 -28.51 -3.26 2.74
C LEU A 249 -29.01 -4.52 3.46
N VAL A 250 -28.92 -5.70 2.82
CA VAL A 250 -29.30 -6.98 3.45
C VAL A 250 -28.46 -7.26 4.69
N ILE A 251 -27.16 -6.95 4.67
CA ILE A 251 -26.27 -7.12 5.84
C ILE A 251 -26.66 -6.20 6.99
N VAL A 252 -26.93 -4.92 6.71
CA VAL A 252 -27.41 -3.95 7.72
C VAL A 252 -28.72 -4.43 8.35
N LEU A 253 -29.67 -4.90 7.54
CA LEU A 253 -30.96 -5.38 8.03
C LEU A 253 -30.87 -6.69 8.81
N ASP A 254 -29.96 -7.62 8.44
CA ASP A 254 -29.73 -8.86 9.19
C ASP A 254 -29.14 -8.60 10.60
N GLN A 255 -28.31 -7.56 10.70
CA GLN A 255 -27.61 -7.20 11.93
C GLN A 255 -28.33 -6.09 12.72
N TRP A 256 -29.56 -5.72 12.33
CA TRP A 256 -30.32 -4.62 12.93
C TRP A 256 -30.39 -4.68 14.47
N LEU A 257 -30.08 -3.55 15.11
CA LEU A 257 -30.00 -3.33 16.57
C LEU A 257 -28.99 -4.22 17.32
N ARG A 258 -28.12 -4.95 16.61
CA ARG A 258 -26.99 -5.63 17.25
C ARG A 258 -25.92 -4.60 17.63
N GLN A 259 -25.15 -4.94 18.66
CA GLN A 259 -24.05 -4.11 19.15
C GLN A 259 -22.73 -4.87 19.04
N GLY A 260 -21.66 -4.18 18.68
CA GLY A 260 -20.31 -4.73 18.62
C GLY A 260 -19.43 -4.08 17.55
N LEU A 261 -18.15 -3.91 17.87
CA LEU A 261 -17.18 -3.23 17.00
C LEU A 261 -16.79 -4.02 15.73
N THR A 262 -17.21 -5.28 15.65
CA THR A 262 -16.86 -6.19 14.55
C THR A 262 -18.02 -6.44 13.59
N LEU A 263 -19.20 -5.85 13.83
CA LEU A 263 -20.36 -6.02 12.96
C LEU A 263 -20.06 -5.51 11.55
N GLU A 264 -20.60 -6.19 10.55
CA GLU A 264 -20.42 -5.86 9.13
C GLU A 264 -21.41 -4.76 8.72
N GLY A 265 -22.65 -4.84 9.24
CA GLY A 265 -23.69 -3.84 9.04
C GLY A 265 -23.46 -2.53 9.79
N ASP A 266 -22.48 -2.46 10.69
CA ASP A 266 -22.03 -1.22 11.36
C ASP A 266 -21.07 -0.51 10.40
N VAL A 267 -21.62 0.15 9.40
CA VAL A 267 -20.85 0.82 8.34
C VAL A 267 -20.32 2.17 8.78
N ASN A 268 -20.85 2.74 9.87
CA ASN A 268 -20.44 4.04 10.41
C ASN A 268 -19.45 3.98 11.61
N LEU A 269 -19.29 2.82 12.26
CA LEU A 269 -18.41 2.57 13.41
C LEU A 269 -18.76 3.16 14.74
N ASP A 270 -20.04 3.39 14.99
CA ASP A 270 -20.50 3.77 16.32
C ASP A 270 -20.71 2.56 17.26
N GLY A 271 -20.57 1.33 16.75
CA GLY A 271 -20.68 0.10 17.52
C GLY A 271 -22.10 -0.45 17.66
N VAL A 272 -23.08 0.14 16.98
CA VAL A 272 -24.47 -0.33 16.91
C VAL A 272 -24.90 -0.35 15.45
N VAL A 273 -25.69 -1.35 15.03
CA VAL A 273 -26.29 -1.35 13.68
C VAL A 273 -27.68 -0.75 13.75
N ASP A 274 -27.86 0.46 13.24
CA ASP A 274 -29.16 1.16 13.32
C ASP A 274 -29.50 2.05 12.10
N PHE A 275 -30.39 3.02 12.29
CA PHE A 275 -30.81 3.94 11.24
C PHE A 275 -29.66 4.80 10.69
N ALA A 276 -28.61 5.05 11.46
CA ALA A 276 -27.44 5.77 10.98
C ALA A 276 -26.72 4.97 9.88
N ASP A 277 -26.53 3.66 10.07
CA ASP A 277 -25.93 2.78 9.05
C ASP A 277 -26.79 2.70 7.79
N TYR A 278 -28.10 2.51 7.97
CA TYR A 278 -29.05 2.51 6.86
C TYR A 278 -28.97 3.80 6.03
N ASN A 279 -28.86 4.96 6.69
CA ASN A 279 -28.73 6.24 6.00
C ASN A 279 -27.41 6.36 5.23
N VAL A 280 -26.31 5.77 5.72
CA VAL A 280 -25.04 5.69 4.99
C VAL A 280 -25.21 4.84 3.72
N ILE A 281 -25.88 3.68 3.79
CA ILE A 281 -26.17 2.88 2.58
C ILE A 281 -26.95 3.71 1.57
N LEU A 282 -28.02 4.39 2.00
CA LEU A 282 -28.87 5.16 1.11
C LEU A 282 -28.15 6.34 0.45
N SER A 283 -27.27 7.04 1.16
CA SER A 283 -26.54 8.18 0.60
C SER A 283 -25.47 7.77 -0.42
N HIS A 284 -25.08 6.49 -0.43
CA HIS A 284 -24.08 5.93 -1.33
C HIS A 284 -24.62 4.83 -2.25
N PHE A 285 -25.94 4.62 -2.29
CA PHE A 285 -26.54 3.52 -3.04
C PHE A 285 -26.23 3.59 -4.54
N ASN A 286 -25.90 2.45 -5.15
CA ASN A 286 -25.44 2.29 -6.53
C ASN A 286 -24.13 3.03 -6.87
N THR A 287 -23.28 3.33 -5.88
CA THR A 287 -21.92 3.79 -6.14
C THR A 287 -20.94 2.62 -6.16
N SER A 288 -19.85 2.74 -6.92
CA SER A 288 -18.85 1.69 -7.06
C SER A 288 -17.44 2.24 -7.28
N LEU A 289 -16.45 1.58 -6.69
CA LEU A 289 -15.05 1.74 -7.04
C LEU A 289 -14.79 1.02 -8.36
N ASN A 290 -14.93 1.75 -9.47
CA ASN A 290 -14.56 1.21 -10.77
C ASN A 290 -13.04 1.06 -10.83
N CYS A 291 -12.53 -0.16 -10.67
CA CYS A 291 -11.10 -0.41 -10.86
C CYS A 291 -10.70 -0.01 -12.27
N ALA A 292 -9.50 0.59 -12.42
CA ALA A 292 -8.93 0.78 -13.74
C ALA A 292 -8.95 -0.57 -14.50
N PRO A 293 -9.39 -0.58 -15.78
CA PRO A 293 -9.41 -1.79 -16.58
C PRO A 293 -8.02 -2.38 -16.78
#